data_AF-A0A9R1VA17-F1
#
_entry.id   AF-A0A9R1VA17-F1
#
_cell.length_a   1.000
_cell.length_b   1.000
_cell.length_c   1.000
_cell.angle_alpha   90.00
_cell.angle_beta   90.00
_cell.angle_gamma   90.00
#
_symmetry.space_group_name_H-M   'P 1'
#
loop_
_entity.id
_entity.type
_entity.pdbx_description
1 polymer ?
#
loop_
_entity_poly.entity_id
_entity_poly.type
_entity_poly.pdbx_seq_one_letter_code
_entity_poly.pdbx_strand_id
1 'polypeptide(L)'
;MHVLFKMRMLFFVCPLTNNEDEFTKYIKQLQEFDSGIPLCTSSRASSSRTIHIEKIIGVAVPDVINIHCPQGIRNKGWPSGKRIKRTREKVIETSKKGSRLCSLCHKPNHNARSCILRLKKYDLEYEVIEN
;
A
#
# COMPACT_ATOMS: atom_id res chain seq x y z
N MET A 1 12.93 13.07 8.47
CA MET A 1 12.80 14.50 8.12
C MET A 1 14.05 15.35 8.39
N HIS A 2 15.07 14.87 9.11
CA HIS A 2 16.29 15.66 9.40
C HIS A 2 17.36 15.66 8.28
N VAL A 3 17.36 14.67 7.38
CA VAL A 3 18.36 14.57 6.30
C VAL A 3 18.03 15.42 5.07
N LEU A 4 16.75 15.71 4.83
CA LEU A 4 16.30 16.56 3.71
C LEU A 4 16.54 18.06 3.94
N PHE A 5 16.70 18.50 5.19
CA PHE A 5 17.06 19.88 5.50
C PHE A 5 18.54 20.17 5.24
N LYS A 6 19.42 19.17 5.38
CA LYS A 6 20.87 19.33 5.22
C LYS A 6 21.31 19.34 3.75
N MET A 7 20.56 18.66 2.87
CA MET A 7 20.82 18.63 1.42
C MET A 7 20.30 19.87 0.67
N ARG A 8 19.53 20.74 1.34
CA ARG A 8 18.91 21.94 0.75
C ARG A 8 19.64 23.24 1.12
N MET A 9 20.80 23.13 1.76
CA MET A 9 21.67 24.27 2.08
C MET A 9 22.84 24.40 1.09
N LEU A 10 23.17 23.35 0.34
CA LEU A 10 24.31 23.36 -0.61
C LEU A 10 23.96 23.89 -2.01
N PHE A 11 22.67 24.03 -2.35
CA PHE A 11 22.23 24.47 -3.69
C PHE A 11 21.86 25.96 -3.77
N PHE A 12 22.00 26.71 -2.68
CA PHE A 12 21.65 28.14 -2.65
C PHE A 12 22.82 29.01 -2.15
N VAL A 13 24.05 28.56 -2.36
CA VAL A 13 25.25 29.37 -2.14
C VAL A 13 25.94 29.52 -3.48
N CYS A 14 25.57 30.59 -4.20
CA CYS A 14 26.33 31.31 -5.25
C CYS A 14 25.43 31.63 -6.45
N PRO A 15 24.84 32.84 -6.45
CA PRO A 15 25.54 33.97 -7.07
C PRO A 15 25.55 35.24 -6.19
N LEU A 16 25.93 35.12 -4.91
CA LEU A 16 26.21 36.28 -4.04
C LEU A 16 27.72 36.46 -3.77
N THR A 17 28.59 36.08 -4.72
CA THR A 17 30.04 36.30 -4.61
C THR A 17 30.50 37.69 -5.05
N ASN A 18 29.57 38.61 -5.29
CA ASN A 18 29.94 39.93 -5.84
C ASN A 18 30.03 41.03 -4.78
N ASN A 19 29.48 40.86 -3.57
CA ASN A 19 29.60 41.83 -2.48
C ASN A 19 29.58 41.10 -1.11
N GLU A 20 30.75 40.88 -0.50
CA GLU A 20 30.85 40.23 0.82
C GLU A 20 30.11 41.03 1.92
N ASP A 21 30.11 42.35 1.82
CA ASP A 21 29.45 43.24 2.78
C ASP A 21 27.93 43.03 2.85
N GLU A 22 27.30 42.79 1.70
CA GLU A 22 25.86 42.54 1.63
C GLU A 22 25.50 41.19 2.25
N PHE A 23 26.34 40.18 2.00
CA PHE A 23 26.17 38.85 2.56
C PHE A 23 26.34 38.86 4.09
N THR A 24 27.32 39.57 4.62
CA THR A 24 27.52 39.68 6.08
C THR A 24 26.35 40.42 6.76
N LYS A 25 25.79 41.44 6.11
CA LYS A 25 24.58 42.12 6.58
C LYS A 25 23.39 41.16 6.67
N TYR A 26 23.18 40.34 5.64
CA TYR A 26 22.09 39.35 5.63
C TYR A 26 22.27 38.26 6.70
N ILE A 27 23.50 37.75 6.89
CA ILE A 27 23.82 36.78 7.95
C ILE A 27 23.52 37.38 9.34
N LYS A 28 23.91 38.63 9.60
CA LYS A 28 23.62 39.32 10.86
C LYS A 28 22.13 39.47 11.10
N GLN A 29 21.37 39.85 10.08
CA GLN A 29 19.91 39.92 10.16
C GLN A 29 19.27 38.57 10.50
N LEU A 30 19.76 37.47 9.92
CA LEU A 30 19.29 36.13 10.26
C LEU A 30 19.62 35.73 11.71
N GLN A 31 20.82 36.06 12.18
CA GLN A 31 21.23 35.77 13.57
C GLN A 31 20.41 36.57 14.59
N GLU A 32 20.14 37.85 14.30
CA GLU A 32 19.29 38.71 15.12
C GLU A 32 17.85 38.16 15.16
N PHE A 33 17.31 37.76 14.01
CA PHE A 33 15.99 37.14 13.92
C PHE A 33 15.91 35.84 14.74
N ASP A 34 16.91 34.95 14.62
CA ASP A 34 16.96 33.71 15.38
C ASP A 34 17.11 33.95 16.89
N SER A 35 17.84 34.99 17.30
CA SER A 35 17.96 35.36 18.73
C SER A 35 16.68 35.95 19.32
N GLY A 36 15.84 36.57 18.49
CA GLY A 36 14.55 37.13 18.88
C GLY A 36 13.43 36.11 18.94
N ILE A 37 13.62 34.94 18.31
CA ILE A 37 12.73 33.80 18.48
C ILE A 37 13.03 33.21 19.85
N PRO A 38 12.09 33.24 20.82
CA PRO A 38 12.29 32.53 22.07
C PRO A 38 12.56 31.08 21.71
N LEU A 39 13.77 30.60 22.03
CA LEU A 39 14.09 29.19 21.90
C LEU A 39 13.06 28.48 22.75
N CYS A 40 12.05 27.91 22.09
CA CYS A 40 11.11 27.00 22.72
C CYS A 40 11.92 25.74 23.03
N THR A 41 12.74 25.85 24.06
CA THR A 41 12.99 24.81 25.02
C THR A 41 11.64 24.48 25.63
N SER A 42 10.80 23.83 24.82
CA SER A 42 10.05 22.71 25.35
C SER A 42 11.15 21.81 25.89
N SER A 43 11.54 22.05 27.15
CA SER A 43 12.16 21.05 27.97
C SER A 43 11.15 19.92 27.90
N ARG A 44 11.42 19.00 26.98
CA ARG A 44 10.70 17.75 26.86
C ARG A 44 11.14 16.95 28.07
N ALA A 45 10.77 17.41 29.27
CA ALA A 45 10.29 16.50 30.29
C ALA A 45 9.30 15.65 29.50
N SER A 46 9.68 14.39 29.28
CA SER A 46 8.95 13.45 28.44
C SER A 46 7.56 13.30 29.03
N SER A 47 6.67 14.24 28.71
CA SER A 47 5.27 14.16 29.07
C SER A 47 4.81 12.87 28.44
N SER A 48 4.21 12.00 29.24
CA SER A 48 3.68 10.75 28.73
C SER A 48 2.85 11.03 27.49
N ARG A 49 2.83 10.10 26.53
CA ARG A 49 2.03 10.24 25.30
C ARG A 49 0.59 10.65 25.62
N THR A 50 0.06 10.17 26.74
CA THR A 50 -1.25 10.53 27.31
C THR A 50 -1.38 12.03 27.56
N ILE A 51 -0.46 12.64 28.31
CA ILE A 51 -0.48 14.08 28.61
C ILE A 51 -0.40 14.91 27.33
N HIS A 52 0.36 14.44 26.33
CA HIS A 52 0.45 15.14 25.04
C HIS A 52 -0.86 15.08 24.26
N ILE A 53 -1.52 13.93 24.23
CA ILE A 53 -2.82 13.73 23.57
C ILE A 53 -3.89 14.58 24.25
N GLU A 54 -3.94 14.61 25.58
CA GLU A 54 -4.89 15.43 26.34
C GLU A 54 -4.72 16.93 26.07
N LYS A 55 -3.48 17.41 25.95
CA LYS A 55 -3.19 18.80 25.57
C LYS A 55 -3.67 19.15 24.17
N ILE A 56 -3.58 18.22 23.22
CA ILE A 56 -4.04 18.45 21.84
C ILE A 56 -5.57 18.43 21.76
N ILE A 57 -6.21 17.48 22.43
CA ILE A 57 -7.66 17.29 22.37
C ILE A 57 -8.39 18.25 23.32
N GLY A 58 -7.73 18.73 24.37
CA GLY A 58 -8.30 19.59 25.42
C GLY A 58 -9.20 18.83 26.40
N VAL A 59 -9.18 17.50 26.35
CA VAL A 59 -10.03 16.61 27.14
C VAL A 59 -9.16 15.53 27.77
N ALA A 60 -9.32 15.32 29.08
CA ALA A 60 -8.66 14.25 29.80
C ALA A 60 -9.21 12.87 29.39
N VAL A 61 -8.37 11.84 29.41
CA VAL A 61 -8.83 10.47 29.11
C VAL A 61 -9.75 10.00 30.24
N PRO A 62 -10.99 9.54 29.95
CA PRO A 62 -11.90 9.04 30.98
C PRO A 62 -11.42 7.69 31.54
N ASP A 63 -11.65 7.45 32.83
CA ASP A 63 -11.27 6.20 33.52
C ASP A 63 -11.96 4.96 32.94
N VAL A 64 -13.16 5.13 32.36
CA VAL A 64 -13.95 4.06 31.76
C VAL A 64 -14.35 4.43 30.34
N ILE A 65 -13.97 3.58 29.38
CA ILE A 65 -14.32 3.74 27.96
C ILE A 65 -15.33 2.66 27.57
N ASN A 66 -16.59 3.05 27.40
CA ASN A 66 -17.64 2.16 26.90
C ASN A 66 -17.70 2.21 25.37
N ILE A 67 -17.13 1.20 24.71
CA ILE A 67 -17.19 1.07 23.24
C ILE A 67 -18.42 0.23 22.87
N HIS A 68 -19.45 0.88 22.32
CA HIS A 68 -20.60 0.16 21.79
C HIS A 68 -20.33 -0.35 20.38
N CYS A 69 -20.76 -1.59 20.09
CA CYS A 69 -20.77 -2.07 18.71
C CYS A 69 -21.75 -1.21 17.88
N PRO A 70 -21.33 -0.75 16.69
CA PRO A 70 -22.22 0.00 15.81
C PRO A 70 -23.43 -0.86 15.41
N GLN A 71 -24.63 -0.34 15.68
CA GLN A 71 -25.87 -1.03 15.31
C GLN A 71 -26.21 -0.78 13.83
N GLY A 72 -26.76 -1.79 13.17
CA GLY A 72 -27.25 -1.65 11.79
C GLY A 72 -26.19 -1.74 10.69
N ILE A 73 -24.97 -2.18 10.99
CA ILE A 73 -23.96 -2.45 9.94
C ILE A 73 -24.45 -3.59 9.04
N ARG A 74 -24.71 -3.24 7.78
CA ARG A 74 -25.03 -4.22 6.73
C ARG A 74 -23.75 -4.60 6.01
N ASN A 75 -23.21 -5.77 6.33
CA ASN A 75 -22.14 -6.38 5.57
C ASN A 75 -22.67 -6.90 4.21
N LYS A 76 -21.77 -7.03 3.24
CA LYS A 76 -22.10 -7.52 1.90
C LYS A 76 -22.66 -8.95 1.98
N GLY A 77 -23.93 -9.13 1.60
CA GLY A 77 -24.64 -10.41 1.73
C GLY A 77 -25.79 -10.39 2.73
N TRP A 78 -25.99 -9.31 3.48
CA TRP A 78 -27.23 -9.07 4.21
C TRP A 78 -28.36 -8.63 3.26
N PRO A 79 -29.63 -9.09 3.41
CA PRO A 79 -30.20 -9.99 4.43
C PRO A 79 -30.18 -11.48 4.03
N SER A 80 -29.73 -11.81 2.82
CA SER A 80 -29.80 -13.18 2.31
C SER A 80 -28.88 -14.15 3.04
N GLY A 81 -27.91 -13.65 3.82
CA GLY A 81 -26.87 -14.43 4.51
C GLY A 81 -25.94 -15.17 3.55
N LYS A 82 -26.09 -14.93 2.25
CA LYS A 82 -25.44 -15.67 1.17
C LYS A 82 -24.46 -14.75 0.46
N ARG A 83 -23.40 -15.36 -0.06
CA ARG A 83 -22.46 -14.65 -0.94
C ARG A 83 -23.20 -14.09 -2.16
N ILE A 84 -23.07 -12.79 -2.39
CA ILE A 84 -23.59 -12.15 -3.60
C ILE A 84 -22.68 -12.55 -4.77
N LYS A 85 -23.22 -13.33 -5.71
CA LYS A 85 -22.51 -13.73 -6.93
C LYS A 85 -22.30 -12.52 -7.85
N ARG A 86 -21.10 -12.41 -8.42
CA ARG A 86 -20.79 -11.38 -9.42
C ARG A 86 -21.51 -11.68 -10.74
N THR A 87 -21.73 -10.68 -11.59
CA THR A 87 -22.39 -10.84 -12.89
C THR A 87 -21.72 -11.94 -13.73
N ARG A 88 -20.38 -11.96 -13.79
CA ARG A 88 -19.62 -13.00 -14.49
C ARG A 88 -19.94 -14.42 -14.00
N GLU A 89 -20.08 -14.60 -12.68
CA GLU A 89 -20.36 -15.92 -12.10
C GLU A 89 -21.77 -16.39 -12.47
N LYS A 90 -22.76 -15.48 -12.41
CA LYS A 90 -24.13 -15.78 -12.87
C LYS A 90 -24.13 -16.18 -14.34
N VAL A 91 -23.42 -15.46 -15.20
CA VAL A 91 -23.30 -15.76 -16.62
C VAL A 91 -22.68 -17.14 -16.84
N ILE A 92 -21.62 -17.48 -16.12
CA ILE A 92 -20.98 -18.82 -16.22
C ILE A 92 -21.97 -19.93 -15.83
N GLU A 93 -22.71 -19.77 -14.73
CA GLU A 93 -23.70 -20.77 -14.29
C GLU A 93 -24.85 -20.93 -15.29
N THR A 94 -25.33 -19.83 -15.87
CA THR A 94 -26.37 -19.86 -16.91
C THR A 94 -25.85 -20.30 -18.28
N SER A 95 -24.54 -20.29 -18.50
CA SER A 95 -23.97 -20.64 -19.79
C SER A 95 -24.13 -22.13 -20.04
N LYS A 96 -24.85 -22.51 -21.12
CA LYS A 96 -24.96 -23.90 -21.60
C LYS A 96 -23.69 -24.35 -22.33
N LYS A 97 -22.52 -23.88 -21.90
CA LYS A 97 -21.26 -24.24 -22.57
C LYS A 97 -21.00 -25.72 -22.29
N GLY A 98 -20.82 -26.50 -23.36
CA GLY A 98 -20.50 -27.92 -23.25
C GLY A 98 -19.25 -28.16 -22.40
N SER A 99 -19.16 -29.35 -21.82
CA SER A 99 -17.97 -29.77 -21.07
C SER A 99 -16.72 -29.58 -21.92
N ARG A 100 -15.62 -29.13 -21.30
CA ARG A 100 -14.33 -29.01 -21.98
C ARG A 100 -13.92 -30.36 -22.57
N LEU A 101 -13.68 -30.40 -23.88
CA LEU A 101 -13.13 -31.57 -24.58
C LEU A 101 -11.61 -31.44 -24.72
N CYS A 102 -10.92 -32.57 -24.75
CA CYS A 102 -9.51 -32.63 -25.07
C CYS A 102 -9.27 -32.16 -26.51
N SER A 103 -8.36 -31.23 -26.76
CA SER A 103 -8.10 -30.72 -28.13
C SER A 103 -7.41 -31.73 -29.05
N LEU A 104 -6.87 -32.83 -28.49
CA LEU A 104 -6.21 -33.88 -29.28
C LEU A 104 -7.18 -34.98 -29.70
N CYS A 105 -7.97 -35.50 -28.76
CA CYS A 105 -8.85 -36.66 -29.01
C CYS A 105 -10.34 -36.33 -28.96
N HIS A 106 -10.71 -35.08 -28.67
CA HIS A 106 -12.08 -34.57 -28.57
C HIS A 106 -12.97 -35.30 -27.56
N LYS A 107 -12.39 -36.09 -26.65
CA LYS A 107 -13.10 -36.76 -25.56
C LYS A 107 -13.09 -35.90 -24.28
N PRO A 108 -14.12 -36.02 -23.42
CA PRO A 108 -14.18 -35.31 -22.14
C PRO A 108 -13.21 -35.91 -21.10
N ASN A 109 -13.21 -35.35 -19.89
CA ASN A 109 -12.50 -35.84 -18.68
C ASN A 109 -10.97 -35.73 -18.66
N HIS A 110 -10.35 -35.16 -19.70
CA HIS A 110 -8.92 -34.87 -19.70
C HIS A 110 -8.58 -33.71 -20.65
N ASN A 111 -7.33 -33.27 -20.63
CA ASN A 111 -6.83 -32.22 -21.53
C ASN A 111 -5.71 -32.76 -22.43
N ALA A 112 -5.26 -31.97 -23.41
CA ALA A 112 -4.19 -32.40 -24.32
C ALA A 112 -2.92 -32.86 -23.60
N ARG A 113 -2.56 -32.24 -22.46
CA ARG A 113 -1.34 -32.58 -21.73
C ARG A 113 -1.40 -33.95 -21.07
N SER A 114 -2.60 -34.38 -20.67
CA SER A 114 -2.91 -35.65 -20.01
C SER A 114 -3.54 -36.67 -20.96
N CYS A 115 -3.55 -36.38 -22.27
CA CYS A 115 -4.14 -37.27 -23.26
C CYS A 115 -3.25 -38.50 -23.47
N ILE A 116 -3.82 -39.70 -23.37
CA ILE A 116 -3.11 -40.95 -23.64
C ILE A 116 -2.53 -40.95 -25.07
N LEU A 117 -3.24 -40.37 -26.05
CA LEU A 117 -2.72 -40.26 -27.42
C LEU A 117 -1.47 -39.38 -27.52
N ARG A 118 -1.27 -38.44 -26.58
CA ARG A 118 -0.05 -37.65 -26.51
C ARG A 118 1.12 -38.52 -26.05
N LEU A 119 0.90 -39.38 -25.05
CA LEU A 119 1.93 -40.29 -24.53
C LEU A 119 2.34 -41.32 -25.58
N LYS A 120 1.37 -41.94 -26.26
CA LYS A 120 1.62 -42.88 -27.36
C LYS A 120 2.40 -42.28 -28.53
N LYS A 121 2.34 -40.97 -28.72
CA LYS A 121 3.08 -40.28 -29.77
C LYS A 121 4.58 -40.23 -29.46
N TYR A 122 4.95 -40.09 -28.19
CA TYR A 122 6.34 -40.17 -27.75
C TYR A 122 6.90 -41.59 -27.92
N ASP A 123 6.09 -42.61 -27.63
CA ASP A 123 6.52 -44.02 -27.78
C ASP A 123 6.84 -44.36 -29.24
N LEU A 124 6.00 -43.92 -30.19
CA LEU A 124 6.20 -44.13 -31.63
C LEU A 124 7.32 -43.25 -32.22
N GLU A 125 7.52 -42.04 -31.71
CA GLU A 125 8.63 -41.17 -32.14
C GLU A 125 9.99 -41.71 -31.68
N TYR A 126 10.04 -42.48 -30.59
CA TYR A 126 11.28 -43.12 -30.09
C TYR A 126 11.69 -44.33 -30.96
N GLU A 127 10.73 -45.16 -31.38
CA GLU A 127 10.98 -46.32 -32.25
C GLU A 127 11.45 -45.94 -33.68
N VAL A 128 11.11 -44.74 -34.15
CA VAL A 128 11.55 -44.22 -35.46
C VAL A 128 12.98 -43.64 -35.41
N ILE A 129 13.48 -43.27 -34.23
CA ILE A 129 14.84 -42.71 -34.07
C ILE A 129 15.89 -43.83 -33.87
N GLU A 130 15.48 -45.03 -33.45
CA GLU A 130 16.37 -46.19 -33.24
C GLU A 130 16.52 -47.12 -34.46
N ASN A 131 15.95 -46.79 -35.62
CA ASN A 131 16.12 -47.55 -36.88
C ASN A 131 16.86 -46.74 -37.96
#